data_AF-A0A4V1F6W0-F1
#
_entry.id   AF-A0A4V1F6W0-F1
#
_cell.length_a   1.000
_cell.length_b   1.000
_cell.length_c   1.000
_cell.angle_alpha   90.00
_cell.angle_beta   90.00
_cell.angle_gamma   90.00
#
_symmetry.space_group_name_H-M   'P 1'
#
loop_
_entity.id
_entity.type
_entity.pdbx_description
1 polymer ?
#
loop_
_entity_poly.entity_id
_entity_poly.type
_entity_poly.pdbx_seq_one_letter_code
_entity_poly.pdbx_strand_id
1 'polypeptide(L)'
;MTSAEPTASTTAGWRRGRRTLVAVAVALAAIALVVDPIARETLSGGRAVDLGLLQLRLTYNTGVAFSLGDQLPTAVVLAATAAITATISVFAWRTAPDSHPIQTIGLAAIVAGAAANVIDRLLDGKVTDYFHTG
;
A
#
# COMPACT_ATOMS: atom_id res chain seq x y z
N MET A 1 13.91 26.91 37.01
CA MET A 1 13.12 25.78 36.48
C MET A 1 12.08 26.37 35.54
N THR A 2 12.37 26.42 34.24
CA THR A 2 11.50 27.03 33.21
C THR A 2 10.75 25.91 32.51
N SER A 3 9.47 25.74 32.84
CA SER A 3 8.56 24.86 32.12
C SER A 3 8.22 25.53 30.79
N ALA A 4 8.80 25.06 29.69
CA ALA A 4 8.41 25.52 28.36
C ALA A 4 6.99 25.01 28.05
N GLU A 5 6.07 25.92 27.80
CA GLU A 5 4.69 25.64 27.40
C GLU A 5 4.66 25.34 25.88
N PRO A 6 4.33 24.11 25.43
CA PRO A 6 4.22 23.80 24.01
C PRO A 6 2.77 23.95 23.55
N THR A 7 2.25 25.16 23.36
CA THR A 7 0.78 25.34 23.52
C THR A 7 -0.12 25.50 22.29
N ALA A 8 0.33 25.70 21.05
CA ALA A 8 -0.63 25.71 19.93
C ALA A 8 -0.07 25.35 18.56
N SER A 9 1.07 25.93 18.19
CA SER A 9 1.66 25.77 16.85
C SER A 9 2.14 24.34 16.58
N THR A 10 2.82 23.72 17.55
CA THR A 10 3.32 22.33 17.46
C THR A 10 2.18 21.32 17.33
N THR A 11 1.12 21.47 18.13
CA THR A 11 -0.04 20.57 18.13
C THR A 11 -0.83 20.68 16.81
N ALA A 12 -0.93 21.88 16.24
CA ALA A 12 -1.60 22.10 14.95
C ALA A 12 -0.83 21.47 13.77
N GLY A 13 0.50 21.60 13.73
CA GLY A 13 1.35 20.95 12.72
C GLY A 13 1.28 19.43 12.80
N TRP A 14 1.37 18.88 14.01
CA TRP A 14 1.23 17.45 14.27
C TRP A 14 -0.10 16.89 13.76
N ARG A 15 -1.21 17.53 14.11
CA ARG A 15 -2.55 17.09 13.68
C ARG A 15 -2.71 17.20 12.16
N ARG A 16 -2.10 18.19 11.52
CA ARG A 16 -2.15 18.38 10.07
C ARG A 16 -1.43 17.25 9.33
N GLY A 17 -0.18 16.93 9.71
CA GLY A 17 0.60 15.87 9.07
C GLY A 17 -0.09 14.50 9.12
N ARG A 18 -0.61 14.11 10.30
CA ARG A 18 -1.35 12.85 10.44
C ARG A 18 -2.66 12.81 9.68
N ARG A 19 -3.40 13.94 9.62
CA ARG A 19 -4.63 14.03 8.83
C ARG A 19 -4.34 13.88 7.34
N THR A 20 -3.30 14.53 6.84
CA THR A 20 -2.86 14.37 5.44
C THR A 20 -2.46 12.92 5.15
N LEU A 21 -1.66 12.29 6.02
CA LEU A 21 -1.28 10.88 5.89
C LEU A 21 -2.51 9.98 5.76
N VAL A 22 -3.44 10.08 6.72
CA VAL A 22 -4.65 9.24 6.75
C VAL A 22 -5.53 9.51 5.54
N ALA A 23 -5.80 10.78 5.21
CA ALA A 23 -6.68 11.12 4.10
C ALA A 23 -6.14 10.58 2.77
N VAL A 24 -4.85 10.76 2.50
CA VAL A 24 -4.20 10.28 1.28
C VAL A 24 -4.15 8.76 1.26
N ALA A 25 -3.77 8.12 2.38
CA ALA A 25 -3.69 6.65 2.44
C ALA A 25 -5.06 5.99 2.24
N VAL A 26 -6.11 6.53 2.86
CA VAL A 26 -7.48 6.03 2.71
C VAL A 26 -7.98 6.24 1.28
N ALA A 27 -7.74 7.42 0.68
CA ALA A 27 -8.15 7.69 -0.69
C ALA A 27 -7.47 6.73 -1.67
N LEU A 28 -6.15 6.53 -1.55
CA LEU A 28 -5.40 5.63 -2.42
C LEU A 28 -5.77 4.15 -2.21
N ALA A 29 -5.98 3.72 -0.97
CA ALA A 29 -6.44 2.37 -0.67
C ALA A 29 -7.85 2.11 -1.22
N ALA A 30 -8.76 3.07 -1.08
CA ALA A 30 -10.10 2.97 -1.65
C ALA A 30 -10.06 2.90 -3.19
N ILE A 31 -9.22 3.73 -3.83
CA ILE A 31 -9.00 3.65 -5.29
C ILE A 31 -8.49 2.27 -5.67
N ALA A 32 -7.46 1.75 -4.99
CA ALA A 32 -6.91 0.44 -5.28
C ALA A 32 -7.98 -0.65 -5.17
N LEU A 33 -8.72 -0.71 -4.06
CA LEU A 33 -9.76 -1.71 -3.82
C LEU A 33 -10.94 -1.63 -4.81
N VAL A 34 -11.22 -0.46 -5.40
CA VAL A 34 -12.28 -0.29 -6.42
C VAL A 34 -11.77 -0.65 -7.81
N VAL A 35 -10.55 -0.24 -8.15
CA VAL A 35 -9.95 -0.51 -9.47
C VAL A 35 -9.65 -2.00 -9.64
N ASP A 36 -9.24 -2.66 -8.56
CA ASP A 36 -8.83 -4.06 -8.58
C ASP A 36 -9.89 -5.01 -9.16
N PRO A 37 -11.14 -5.08 -8.65
CA PRO A 37 -12.17 -5.96 -9.22
C PRO A 37 -12.52 -5.63 -10.67
N ILE A 38 -12.50 -4.35 -11.05
CA ILE A 38 -12.75 -3.91 -12.44
C ILE A 38 -11.63 -4.43 -13.36
N ALA A 39 -10.38 -4.34 -12.91
CA ALA A 39 -9.23 -4.86 -13.63
C ALA A 39 -9.29 -6.39 -13.76
N ARG A 40 -9.66 -7.10 -12.68
CA ARG A 40 -9.87 -8.57 -12.70
C ARG A 40 -10.92 -8.95 -13.72
N GLU A 41 -12.07 -8.30 -13.71
CA GLU A 41 -13.16 -8.61 -14.65
C GLU A 41 -12.74 -8.35 -16.09
N THR A 42 -12.09 -7.21 -16.35
CA THR A 42 -11.65 -6.80 -17.70
C THR A 42 -10.56 -7.72 -18.26
N LEU A 43 -9.65 -8.20 -17.40
CA LEU A 43 -8.50 -9.03 -17.78
C LEU A 43 -8.75 -10.54 -17.59
N SER A 44 -9.88 -10.92 -17.01
CA SER A 44 -10.29 -12.33 -16.89
C SER A 44 -10.56 -12.96 -18.25
N GLY A 45 -10.26 -14.26 -18.38
CA GLY A 45 -10.48 -15.01 -19.63
C GLY A 45 -9.33 -14.95 -20.66
N GLY A 46 -8.12 -14.53 -20.24
CA GLY A 46 -6.93 -14.52 -21.10
C GLY A 46 -6.83 -13.30 -22.04
N ARG A 47 -7.70 -12.29 -21.87
CA ARG A 47 -7.60 -11.02 -22.58
C ARG A 47 -6.45 -10.21 -22.01
N ALA A 48 -5.42 -9.99 -22.83
CA ALA A 48 -4.36 -9.06 -22.51
C ALA A 48 -4.69 -7.69 -23.10
N VAL A 49 -4.62 -6.64 -22.28
CA VAL A 49 -4.68 -5.27 -22.80
C VAL A 49 -3.27 -4.85 -23.15
N ASP A 50 -3.02 -4.70 -24.45
CA ASP A 50 -1.74 -4.24 -24.97
C ASP A 50 -1.69 -2.72 -24.91
N LEU A 51 -0.79 -2.17 -24.08
CA LEU A 51 -0.51 -0.74 -23.96
C LEU A 51 0.77 -0.35 -24.74
N GLY A 52 1.24 -1.22 -25.64
CA GLY A 52 2.44 -1.01 -26.44
C GLY A 52 3.69 -1.59 -25.78
N LEU A 53 4.35 -0.84 -24.89
CA LEU A 53 5.54 -1.32 -24.15
C LEU A 53 5.19 -2.14 -22.90
N LEU A 54 3.91 -2.17 -22.51
CA LEU A 54 3.42 -2.86 -21.33
C LEU A 54 2.24 -3.74 -21.71
N GLN A 55 2.25 -5.00 -21.29
CA GLN A 55 1.13 -5.89 -21.47
C GLN A 55 0.46 -6.14 -20.11
N LEU A 56 -0.80 -5.70 -19.98
CA LEU A 56 -1.60 -6.03 -18.80
C LEU A 56 -2.11 -7.46 -18.98
N ARG A 57 -1.61 -8.38 -18.15
CA ARG A 57 -2.02 -9.79 -18.15
C ARG A 57 -2.25 -10.21 -16.71
N LEU A 58 -3.38 -10.87 -16.47
CA LEU A 58 -3.72 -11.42 -15.17
C LEU A 58 -2.78 -12.58 -14.82
N THR A 59 -1.88 -12.36 -13.87
CA THR A 59 -0.98 -13.36 -13.29
C THR A 59 -1.32 -13.51 -11.81
N TYR A 60 -1.48 -14.74 -11.34
CA TYR A 60 -1.64 -15.00 -9.92
C TYR A 60 -0.27 -15.29 -9.32
N ASN A 61 0.26 -14.37 -8.52
CA ASN A 61 1.54 -14.56 -7.86
C ASN A 61 1.30 -15.09 -6.43
N THR A 62 1.80 -16.29 -6.16
CA THR A 62 1.74 -16.91 -4.83
C THR A 62 2.85 -16.40 -3.89
N GLY A 63 3.86 -15.68 -4.41
CA GLY A 63 4.96 -15.09 -3.64
C GLY A 63 4.85 -13.57 -3.40
N VAL A 64 5.97 -12.92 -3.04
CA VAL A 64 6.18 -11.46 -3.12
C VAL A 64 6.89 -11.09 -4.44
N ALA A 65 7.22 -9.81 -4.68
CA ALA A 65 7.87 -9.36 -5.92
C ALA A 65 9.02 -10.31 -6.35
N PHE A 66 9.07 -10.64 -7.65
CA PHE A 66 10.00 -11.62 -8.25
C PHE A 66 9.83 -13.08 -7.75
N SER A 67 8.63 -13.47 -7.33
CA SER A 67 8.32 -14.83 -6.80
C SER A 67 9.11 -15.22 -5.55
N LEU A 68 9.69 -14.25 -4.84
CA LEU A 68 10.35 -14.53 -3.57
C LEU A 68 9.33 -15.12 -2.58
N GLY A 69 9.63 -16.31 -2.05
CA GLY A 69 8.75 -17.00 -1.13
C GLY A 69 7.55 -17.72 -1.75
N ASP A 70 7.52 -17.99 -3.07
CA ASP A 70 6.41 -18.78 -3.67
C ASP A 70 6.26 -20.18 -3.05
N GLN A 71 7.38 -20.74 -2.57
CA GLN A 71 7.44 -22.05 -1.92
C GLN A 71 7.09 -21.99 -0.43
N LEU A 72 6.91 -20.80 0.14
CA LEU A 72 6.50 -20.64 1.54
C LEU A 72 4.98 -20.79 1.66
N PRO A 73 4.48 -21.29 2.80
CA PRO A 73 3.05 -21.31 3.06
C PRO A 73 2.48 -19.89 2.93
N THR A 74 1.31 -19.75 2.30
CA THR A 74 0.60 -18.46 2.16
C THR A 74 0.52 -17.69 3.48
N ALA A 75 0.30 -18.38 4.59
CA ALA A 75 0.24 -17.79 5.93
C ALA A 75 1.55 -17.08 6.32
N VAL A 76 2.71 -17.62 5.93
CA VAL A 76 4.03 -17.02 6.20
C VAL A 76 4.21 -15.75 5.36
N VAL A 77 3.86 -15.80 4.07
CA VAL A 77 3.94 -14.64 3.17
C VAL A 77 2.99 -13.53 3.63
N LEU A 78 1.76 -13.89 4.01
CA LEU A 78 0.78 -12.98 4.59
C LEU A 78 1.30 -12.36 5.90
N ALA A 79 1.81 -13.17 6.83
CA ALA A 79 2.34 -12.67 8.10
C ALA A 79 3.52 -11.70 7.90
N ALA A 80 4.46 -12.05 7.01
CA ALA A 80 5.61 -11.20 6.71
C ALA A 80 5.20 -9.88 6.06
N THR A 81 4.33 -9.92 5.05
CA THR A 81 3.83 -8.72 4.37
C THR A 81 2.99 -7.84 5.29
N ALA A 82 2.16 -8.43 6.16
CA ALA A 82 1.42 -7.70 7.19
C ALA A 82 2.36 -7.04 8.21
N ALA A 83 3.41 -7.74 8.66
CA ALA A 83 4.39 -7.19 9.60
C ALA A 83 5.18 -6.01 9.00
N ILE A 84 5.61 -6.12 7.74
CA ILE A 84 6.28 -5.02 7.03
C ILE A 84 5.33 -3.83 6.87
N THR A 85 4.09 -4.09 6.44
CA THR A 85 3.06 -3.04 6.27
C THR A 85 2.78 -2.33 7.59
N ALA A 86 2.65 -3.05 8.69
CA ALA A 86 2.46 -2.48 10.02
C ALA A 86 3.68 -1.65 10.44
N THR A 87 4.89 -2.12 10.20
CA THR A 87 6.13 -1.41 10.52
C THR A 87 6.23 -0.07 9.77
N ILE A 88 5.96 -0.09 8.45
CA ILE A 88 5.95 1.13 7.63
C ILE A 88 4.84 2.08 8.08
N SER A 89 3.66 1.55 8.40
CA SER A 89 2.52 2.37 8.88
C SER A 89 2.84 3.06 10.20
N VAL A 90 3.46 2.35 11.15
CA VAL A 90 3.92 2.91 12.42
C VAL A 90 4.99 3.97 12.19
N PHE A 91 5.95 3.71 11.31
CA PHE A 91 6.99 4.67 10.94
C PHE A 91 6.38 5.95 10.33
N ALA A 92 5.47 5.79 9.36
CA ALA A 92 4.78 6.91 8.73
C ALA A 92 3.95 7.71 9.74
N TRP A 93 3.25 7.04 10.65
CA TRP A 93 2.45 7.70 11.70
C TRP A 93 3.30 8.52 12.68
N ARG A 94 4.49 8.00 13.01
CA ARG A 94 5.44 8.68 13.90
C ARG A 94 6.13 9.87 13.24
N THR A 95 6.44 9.76 11.94
CA THR A 95 7.17 10.81 11.21
C THR A 95 6.28 11.85 10.55
N ALA A 96 4.99 11.55 10.32
CA ALA A 96 4.06 12.47 9.66
C ALA A 96 3.94 13.87 10.28
N PRO A 97 3.98 14.07 11.62
CA PRO A 97 3.98 15.40 12.24
C PRO A 97 5.13 16.32 11.78
N ASP A 98 6.31 15.75 11.55
CA ASP A 98 7.56 16.48 11.34
C ASP A 98 8.04 16.42 9.86
N SER A 99 7.34 15.66 9.03
CA SER A 99 7.69 15.45 7.62
C SER A 99 7.16 16.55 6.71
N HIS A 100 7.90 16.83 5.64
CA HIS A 100 7.41 17.69 4.56
C HIS A 100 6.17 17.07 3.89
N PRO A 101 5.16 17.84 3.43
CA PRO A 101 3.92 17.29 2.86
C PRO A 101 4.14 16.28 1.73
N ILE A 102 5.14 16.49 0.88
CA ILE A 102 5.50 15.55 -0.22
C ILE A 102 5.96 14.19 0.35
N GLN A 103 6.74 14.20 1.43
CA GLN A 103 7.19 12.97 2.09
C GLN A 103 6.00 12.25 2.75
N THR A 104 5.09 12.98 3.38
CA THR A 104 3.86 12.42 3.94
C THR A 104 2.98 11.77 2.86
N ILE A 105 2.86 12.39 1.69
CA ILE A 105 2.12 11.83 0.54
C ILE A 105 2.81 10.54 0.03
N GLY A 106 4.13 10.55 -0.12
CA GLY A 106 4.89 9.36 -0.52
C GLY A 106 4.72 8.20 0.46
N LEU A 107 4.83 8.47 1.76
CA LEU A 107 4.60 7.48 2.82
C LEU A 107 3.15 6.97 2.81
N ALA A 108 2.17 7.85 2.59
CA ALA A 108 0.77 7.46 2.47
C ALA A 108 0.54 6.51 1.28
N ALA A 109 1.20 6.76 0.14
CA ALA A 109 1.11 5.90 -1.04
C ALA A 109 1.71 4.51 -0.79
N ILE A 110 2.87 4.43 -0.13
CA ILE A 110 3.49 3.15 0.24
C ILE A 110 2.58 2.37 1.19
N VAL A 111 2.03 3.03 2.23
CA VAL A 111 1.12 2.40 3.18
C VAL A 111 -0.15 1.90 2.48
N ALA A 112 -0.74 2.69 1.60
CA ALA A 112 -1.94 2.32 0.85
C ALA A 112 -1.70 1.09 -0.05
N GLY A 113 -0.62 1.09 -0.83
CA GLY A 113 -0.30 -0.04 -1.72
C GLY A 113 0.04 -1.32 -0.94
N ALA A 114 0.79 -1.19 0.16
CA ALA A 114 1.12 -2.32 1.03
C ALA A 114 -0.14 -2.89 1.71
N ALA A 115 -1.05 -2.03 2.17
CA ALA A 115 -2.32 -2.46 2.76
C ALA A 115 -3.23 -3.18 1.76
N ALA A 116 -3.37 -2.66 0.53
CA ALA A 116 -4.12 -3.32 -0.53
C ALA A 116 -3.58 -4.74 -0.80
N ASN A 117 -2.26 -4.87 -0.92
CA ASN A 117 -1.59 -6.17 -1.10
C ASN A 117 -1.82 -7.18 0.04
N VAL A 118 -1.98 -6.71 1.28
CA VAL A 118 -2.30 -7.58 2.43
C VAL A 118 -3.77 -7.98 2.39
N ILE A 119 -4.67 -7.07 2.02
CA ILE A 119 -6.10 -7.33 1.87
C ILE A 119 -6.33 -8.40 0.80
N ASP A 120 -5.70 -8.25 -0.37
CA ASP A 120 -5.81 -9.24 -1.46
C ASP A 120 -5.34 -10.64 -1.01
N ARG A 121 -4.19 -10.71 -0.31
CA ARG A 121 -3.68 -11.99 0.23
C ARG A 121 -4.60 -12.60 1.28
N LEU A 122 -5.27 -11.78 2.09
CA LEU A 122 -6.20 -12.26 3.12
C LEU A 122 -7.48 -12.83 2.51
N LEU A 123 -7.97 -12.23 1.43
CA LEU A 123 -9.20 -12.64 0.76
C LEU A 123 -8.99 -13.84 -0.17
N ASP A 124 -7.91 -13.85 -0.95
CA ASP A 124 -7.71 -14.82 -2.03
C ASP A 124 -6.57 -15.83 -1.78
N GLY A 125 -5.82 -15.66 -0.68
CA GLY A 125 -4.65 -16.49 -0.36
C GLY A 125 -3.47 -16.33 -1.34
N LYS A 126 -3.55 -15.35 -2.26
CA LYS A 126 -2.59 -15.04 -3.33
C LYS A 126 -2.65 -13.54 -3.62
N VAL A 127 -1.64 -12.98 -4.28
CA VAL A 127 -1.75 -11.63 -4.86
C VAL A 127 -2.08 -11.72 -6.32
N THR A 128 -3.03 -10.89 -6.74
CA THR A 128 -3.30 -10.65 -8.15
C THR A 128 -2.26 -9.67 -8.67
N ASP A 129 -1.42 -10.12 -9.59
CA ASP A 129 -0.41 -9.31 -10.26
C ASP A 129 -0.88 -9.05 -11.70
N TYR A 130 -1.00 -7.79 -12.10
CA TYR A 130 -1.53 -7.42 -13.42
C TYR A 130 -0.44 -7.01 -14.41
N PHE A 131 0.80 -6.86 -13.94
CA PHE A 131 1.87 -6.29 -14.74
C PHE A 131 2.74 -7.39 -15.33
N HIS A 132 2.79 -7.45 -16.66
CA HIS A 132 3.69 -8.33 -17.39
C HIS A 132 4.51 -7.51 -18.37
N THR A 133 5.82 -7.46 -18.17
CA THR A 133 6.76 -6.95 -19.17
C THR A 133 7.38 -8.16 -19.84
N GLY A 134 7.08 -8.35 -21.13
CA GLY A 134 7.83 -9.25 -22.00
C GLY A 134 9.26 -8.76 -22.21
#